data_AF-A0AAE4IRQ8-F1
#
_entry.id   AF-A0AAE4IRQ8-F1
#
_cell.length_a   1.000
_cell.length_b   1.000
_cell.length_c   1.000
_cell.angle_alpha   90.00
_cell.angle_beta   90.00
_cell.angle_gamma   90.00
#
_symmetry.space_group_name_H-M   'P 1'
#
loop_
_entity.id
_entity.type
_entity.pdbx_description
1 polymer ?
#
loop_
_entity_poly.entity_id
_entity_poly.type
_entity_poly.pdbx_seq_one_letter_code
_entity_poly.pdbx_strand_id
1 'polypeptide(L)'
;MRWILITLGSVIALIGLAVSALVVLIDPDDYRDSISEVVQAQTGRSLSIDGSISWALFPRLGIDLREVSLGSGGGLNEFAFFSAKRLSLGIEIMPLLRGELALEAITIDAPVLNLVRATNGKANWQDFGRQANASDSPSEPPQWLAGLSLGGISLSDGQIRFNDQVTGKRWQASDVDFALETLIIGRSSGFSADGQFEQDNATDQATIAGELTIRADRSLSLEKTNLQIDDIAITDFNVDVAITPAGIRLHPINARFFEGDYQGDVTLVRQSANRPLRFNESLTNTQVGPLLAALVDVDQLVGKGTVDLTGELELAGQASAIETLNASGGLSLRDGAIEGINIAQVIRNALARLEGRKPTSESTAQRTDFSQLSATLSIVNGIAHSNDLALDSPLLRIRGEIRSDLAAQTLNANLTVNIVDTLEGQDGQALESLRGIPIPLQVTGPWGDPSIRVNIAKVIEQTQSEPIRERIEQEVNELRDRIEGLFNE
;
A
#
# COMPACT_ATOMS: atom_id res chain seq x y z
N MET A 1 65.43 7.51 -0.33
CA MET A 1 64.89 6.14 -0.46
C MET A 1 65.13 5.25 0.78
N ARG A 2 66.37 4.93 1.17
CA ARG A 2 66.65 3.94 2.26
C ARG A 2 66.01 4.26 3.62
N TRP A 3 66.06 5.52 4.06
CA TRP A 3 65.49 5.91 5.35
C TRP A 3 63.96 5.87 5.36
N ILE A 4 63.32 6.20 4.24
CA ILE A 4 61.87 6.11 4.06
C ILE A 4 61.41 4.64 4.14
N LEU A 5 62.16 3.71 3.55
CA LEU A 5 61.87 2.27 3.61
C LEU A 5 62.05 1.71 5.04
N ILE A 6 63.05 2.18 5.78
CA ILE A 6 63.29 1.77 7.17
C ILE A 6 62.22 2.34 8.11
N THR A 7 61.86 3.61 7.97
CA THR A 7 60.77 4.21 8.77
C THR A 7 59.43 3.56 8.46
N LEU A 8 59.14 3.27 7.19
CA LEU A 8 57.90 2.59 6.79
C LEU A 8 57.86 1.15 7.33
N GLY A 9 58.95 0.40 7.19
CA GLY A 9 59.05 -0.96 7.75
C GLY A 9 58.93 -0.99 9.27
N SER A 10 59.50 0.00 9.97
CA SER A 10 59.38 0.12 11.43
C SER A 10 57.96 0.44 11.88
N VAL A 11 57.23 1.28 11.15
CA VAL A 11 55.83 1.60 11.45
C VAL A 11 54.94 0.39 11.22
N ILE A 12 55.13 -0.35 10.13
CA ILE A 12 54.40 -1.59 9.86
C ILE A 12 54.68 -2.65 10.94
N ALA A 13 55.94 -2.81 11.36
CA ALA A 13 56.31 -3.73 12.44
C ALA A 13 55.68 -3.34 13.78
N LEU A 14 55.63 -2.04 14.11
CA LEU A 14 54.95 -1.52 15.30
C LEU A 14 53.45 -1.77 15.26
N ILE A 15 52.80 -1.55 14.12
CA ILE A 15 51.37 -1.83 13.93
C ILE A 15 51.11 -3.33 14.10
N GLY A 16 51.92 -4.19 13.47
CA GLY A 16 51.79 -5.65 13.61
C GLY A 16 52.00 -6.12 15.06
N LEU A 17 52.92 -5.50 15.80
CA LEU A 17 53.16 -5.81 17.21
C LEU A 17 52.01 -5.34 18.10
N ALA A 18 51.46 -4.15 17.85
CA ALA A 18 50.29 -3.63 18.56
C ALA A 18 49.04 -4.49 18.33
N VAL A 19 48.80 -4.92 17.08
CA VAL A 19 47.71 -5.87 16.74
C VAL A 19 47.94 -7.21 17.42
N SER A 20 49.18 -7.72 17.41
CA SER A 20 49.51 -8.98 18.09
C SER A 20 49.29 -8.88 19.60
N ALA A 21 49.64 -7.75 20.21
CA ALA A 21 49.39 -7.49 21.63
C ALA A 21 47.89 -7.42 21.93
N LEU A 22 47.10 -6.75 21.10
CA LEU A 22 45.63 -6.67 21.25
C LEU A 22 44.98 -8.06 21.29
N VAL A 23 45.38 -8.95 20.36
CA VAL A 23 44.84 -10.31 20.26
C VAL A 23 45.26 -11.21 21.43
N VAL A 24 46.42 -10.97 22.05
CA VAL A 24 46.92 -11.80 23.16
C VAL A 24 46.44 -11.30 24.53
N LEU A 25 46.24 -9.98 24.69
CA LEU A 25 45.87 -9.39 25.98
C LEU A 25 44.36 -9.35 26.22
N ILE A 26 43.55 -9.37 25.17
CA ILE A 26 42.09 -9.20 25.27
C ILE A 26 41.40 -10.32 24.47
N ASP A 27 40.76 -11.25 25.18
CA ASP A 27 39.88 -12.25 24.59
C ASP A 27 38.44 -11.68 24.50
N PRO A 28 37.88 -11.50 23.29
CA PRO A 28 36.52 -11.02 23.15
C PRO A 28 35.46 -11.94 23.76
N ASP A 29 35.74 -13.25 23.89
CA ASP A 29 34.79 -14.22 24.43
C ASP A 29 34.50 -14.00 25.92
N ASP A 30 35.42 -13.39 26.68
CA ASP A 30 35.24 -13.07 28.11
C ASP A 30 34.11 -12.05 28.34
N TYR A 31 33.75 -11.26 27.32
CA TYR A 31 32.75 -10.21 27.41
C TYR A 31 31.33 -10.67 27.05
N ARG A 32 31.14 -11.94 26.67
CA ARG A 32 29.87 -12.52 26.24
C ARG A 32 28.73 -12.23 27.22
N ASP A 33 28.92 -12.58 28.49
CA ASP A 33 27.89 -12.45 29.53
C ASP A 33 27.53 -10.97 29.78
N SER A 34 28.55 -10.09 29.78
CA SER A 34 28.34 -8.65 29.96
C SER A 34 27.57 -8.02 28.78
N ILE A 35 27.89 -8.42 27.54
CA ILE A 35 27.15 -7.96 26.36
C ILE A 35 25.69 -8.41 26.45
N SER A 36 25.45 -9.67 26.81
CA SER A 36 24.09 -10.20 26.95
C SER A 36 23.29 -9.50 28.05
N GLU A 37 23.91 -9.21 29.20
CA GLU A 37 23.28 -8.47 30.30
C GLU A 37 22.90 -7.04 29.89
N VAL A 38 23.80 -6.32 29.20
CA VAL A 38 23.53 -4.96 28.72
C VAL A 38 22.39 -4.95 27.69
N VAL A 39 22.40 -5.90 26.74
CA VAL A 39 21.33 -5.98 25.73
C VAL A 39 19.99 -6.33 26.40
N GLN A 40 19.98 -7.22 27.39
CA GLN A 40 18.77 -7.54 28.15
C GLN A 40 18.25 -6.34 28.93
N ALA A 41 19.12 -5.56 29.58
CA ALA A 41 18.73 -4.36 30.31
C ALA A 41 18.11 -3.29 29.39
N GLN A 42 18.61 -3.14 28.16
CA GLN A 42 18.15 -2.11 27.22
C GLN A 42 16.93 -2.53 26.38
N THR A 43 16.90 -3.80 25.95
CA THR A 43 15.87 -4.30 25.02
C THR A 43 14.75 -5.08 25.71
N GLY A 44 14.97 -5.47 26.98
CA GLY A 44 14.10 -6.39 27.71
C GLY A 44 14.18 -7.85 27.22
N ARG A 45 15.18 -8.20 26.40
CA ARG A 45 15.29 -9.52 25.74
C ARG A 45 16.64 -10.16 25.99
N SER A 46 16.64 -11.48 26.19
CA SER A 46 17.86 -12.27 26.31
C SER A 46 18.58 -12.34 24.96
N LEU A 47 19.82 -11.86 24.90
CA LEU A 47 20.74 -12.12 23.80
C LEU A 47 21.46 -13.45 24.08
N SER A 48 21.42 -14.37 23.13
CA SER A 48 22.33 -15.52 23.07
C SER A 48 23.34 -15.31 21.96
N ILE A 49 24.58 -15.68 22.24
CA ILE A 49 25.63 -15.80 21.24
C ILE A 49 26.04 -17.25 21.40
N ASP A 50 25.71 -18.10 20.44
CA ASP A 50 25.98 -19.55 20.55
C ASP A 50 27.34 -19.91 19.92
N GLY A 51 27.85 -19.06 19.04
CA GLY A 51 29.16 -19.17 18.39
C GLY A 51 30.25 -18.32 19.06
N SER A 52 31.41 -18.21 18.41
CA SER A 52 32.57 -17.45 18.91
C SER A 52 32.42 -15.93 18.75
N ILE A 53 32.98 -15.16 19.68
CA ILE A 53 33.27 -13.73 19.55
C ILE A 53 34.76 -13.60 19.22
N SER A 54 35.10 -12.95 18.12
CA SER A 54 36.48 -12.88 17.62
C SER A 54 36.84 -11.51 17.09
N TRP A 55 38.14 -11.19 17.08
CA TRP A 55 38.64 -9.97 16.47
C TRP A 55 38.61 -10.07 14.93
N ALA A 56 38.04 -9.06 14.28
CA ALA A 56 38.22 -8.78 12.87
C ALA A 56 39.36 -7.76 12.73
N LEU A 57 40.47 -8.12 12.07
CA LEU A 57 41.68 -7.27 12.02
C LEU A 57 41.99 -6.73 10.62
N PHE A 58 41.39 -7.30 9.57
CA PHE A 58 41.56 -6.89 8.17
C PHE A 58 40.33 -7.27 7.34
N PRO A 59 39.83 -6.43 6.41
CA PRO A 59 40.35 -5.10 6.01
C PRO A 59 40.05 -3.97 7.01
N ARG A 60 39.18 -4.19 8.00
CA ARG A 60 38.85 -3.21 9.06
C ARG A 60 39.01 -3.86 10.43
N LEU A 61 39.30 -3.04 11.44
CA LEU A 61 39.37 -3.46 12.84
C LEU A 61 37.96 -3.53 13.42
N GLY A 62 37.62 -4.60 14.14
CA GLY A 62 36.28 -4.78 14.68
C GLY A 62 36.08 -6.07 15.46
N ILE A 63 34.82 -6.36 15.79
CA ILE A 63 34.39 -7.56 16.50
C ILE A 63 33.42 -8.34 15.63
N ASP A 64 33.70 -9.63 15.43
CA ASP A 64 32.84 -10.59 14.77
C ASP A 64 32.15 -11.48 15.80
N LEU A 65 30.82 -11.52 15.77
CA LEU A 65 29.98 -12.40 16.56
C LEU A 65 29.33 -13.43 15.62
N ARG A 66 29.33 -14.71 16.00
CA ARG A 66 28.69 -15.79 15.25
C ARG A 66 27.51 -16.38 15.99
N GLU A 67 26.51 -16.81 15.22
CA GLU A 67 25.29 -17.47 15.72
C GLU A 67 24.62 -16.62 16.82
N VAL A 68 24.31 -15.39 16.47
CA VAL A 68 23.70 -14.42 17.38
C VAL A 68 22.18 -14.59 17.31
N SER A 69 21.52 -14.65 18.46
CA SER A 69 20.07 -14.69 18.55
C SER A 69 19.54 -13.79 19.67
N LEU A 70 18.43 -13.12 19.42
CA LEU A 70 17.72 -12.29 20.37
C LEU A 70 16.34 -12.90 20.65
N GLY A 71 16.05 -13.13 21.93
CA GLY A 71 14.82 -13.74 22.39
C GLY A 71 13.55 -12.97 22.00
N SER A 72 12.43 -13.70 21.95
CA SER A 72 11.10 -13.13 21.71
C SER A 72 10.49 -12.52 22.98
N GLY A 73 9.63 -11.52 22.80
CA GLY A 73 8.84 -10.88 23.86
C GLY A 73 7.43 -11.46 23.93
N GLY A 74 6.63 -11.02 24.90
CA GLY A 74 5.22 -11.39 25.00
C GLY A 74 4.92 -12.85 25.37
N GLY A 75 5.93 -13.61 25.83
CA GLY A 75 5.80 -15.04 26.18
C GLY A 75 5.85 -15.99 24.98
N LEU A 76 6.22 -15.50 23.80
CA LEU A 76 6.26 -16.24 22.54
C LEU A 76 7.68 -16.79 22.28
N ASN A 77 8.18 -17.68 23.13
CA ASN A 77 9.59 -18.12 23.13
C ASN A 77 9.92 -19.22 22.12
N GLU A 78 8.97 -19.63 21.28
CA GLU A 78 9.15 -20.74 20.33
C GLU A 78 10.14 -20.40 19.20
N PHE A 79 10.27 -19.11 18.86
CA PHE A 79 11.22 -18.62 17.87
C PHE A 79 11.95 -17.39 18.40
N ALA A 80 13.26 -17.29 18.10
CA ALA A 80 14.01 -16.06 18.33
C ALA A 80 13.38 -14.92 17.51
N PHE A 81 13.26 -13.73 18.11
CA PHE A 81 12.75 -12.55 17.41
C PHE A 81 13.66 -12.16 16.27
N PHE A 82 14.97 -12.21 16.52
CA PHE A 82 16.01 -11.95 15.54
C PHE A 82 17.11 -13.00 15.69
N SER A 83 17.66 -13.48 14.59
CA SER A 83 18.91 -14.24 14.59
C SER A 83 19.77 -13.84 13.40
N ALA A 84 21.08 -14.06 13.48
CA ALA A 84 22.00 -13.85 12.37
C ALA A 84 23.14 -14.87 12.43
N LYS A 85 23.62 -15.33 11.27
CA LYS A 85 24.78 -16.23 11.22
C LYS A 85 26.03 -15.51 11.68
N ARG A 86 26.19 -14.25 11.28
CA ARG A 86 27.30 -13.41 11.67
C ARG A 86 26.87 -11.95 11.80
N LEU A 87 27.37 -11.30 12.85
CA LEU A 87 27.27 -9.87 13.08
C LEU A 87 28.68 -9.31 13.23
N SER A 88 29.07 -8.39 12.35
CA SER A 88 30.38 -7.74 12.35
C SER A 88 30.22 -6.27 12.71
N LEU A 89 30.94 -5.84 13.75
CA LEU A 89 30.96 -4.46 14.22
C LEU A 89 32.34 -3.86 13.93
N GLY A 90 32.44 -3.01 12.91
CA GLY A 90 33.66 -2.27 12.60
C GLY A 90 33.85 -1.09 13.55
N ILE A 91 35.08 -0.83 13.98
CA ILE A 91 35.43 0.21 14.95
C ILE A 91 36.44 1.18 14.33
N GLU A 92 36.21 2.48 14.48
CA GLU A 92 37.17 3.48 14.00
C GLU A 92 38.42 3.55 14.89
N ILE A 93 39.61 3.54 14.26
CA ILE A 93 40.89 3.52 14.98
C ILE A 93 41.22 4.90 15.60
N MET A 94 40.98 5.99 14.86
CA MET A 94 41.39 7.34 15.30
C MET A 94 40.66 7.85 16.55
N PRO A 95 39.34 7.62 16.73
CA PRO A 95 38.65 7.89 17.99
C PRO A 95 39.07 6.94 19.11
N LEU A 96 39.34 5.66 18.81
CA LEU A 96 39.75 4.67 19.81
C LEU A 96 41.08 5.06 20.49
N LEU A 97 42.03 5.63 19.74
CA LEU A 97 43.27 6.19 20.30
C LEU A 97 43.05 7.40 21.22
N ARG A 98 41.89 8.07 21.11
CA ARG A 98 41.46 9.16 22.00
C ARG A 98 40.58 8.68 23.16
N GLY A 99 40.27 7.38 23.23
CA GLY A 99 39.36 6.82 24.22
C GLY A 99 37.87 6.98 23.87
N GLU A 100 37.55 7.33 22.62
CA GLU A 100 36.17 7.45 22.12
C GLU A 100 35.82 6.20 21.30
N LEU A 101 34.66 5.59 21.57
CA LEU A 101 34.16 4.45 20.79
C LEU A 101 33.29 4.97 19.64
N ALA A 102 33.68 4.68 18.38
CA ALA A 102 32.91 5.02 17.19
C ALA A 102 32.79 3.80 16.27
N LEU A 103 31.57 3.54 15.77
CA LEU A 103 31.27 2.41 14.88
C LEU A 103 31.46 2.82 13.42
N GLU A 104 32.35 2.12 12.71
CA GLU A 104 32.66 2.38 11.30
C GLU A 104 31.65 1.71 10.34
N ALA A 105 31.17 0.51 10.70
CA ALA A 105 30.18 -0.21 9.93
C ALA A 105 29.51 -1.30 10.78
N ILE A 106 28.27 -1.62 10.47
CA ILE A 106 27.58 -2.81 11.00
C ILE A 106 27.25 -3.70 9.82
N THR A 107 27.77 -4.92 9.81
CA THR A 107 27.48 -5.92 8.77
C THR A 107 26.74 -7.09 9.37
N ILE A 108 25.62 -7.48 8.78
CA ILE A 108 24.77 -8.57 9.26
C ILE A 108 24.60 -9.60 8.14
N ASP A 109 25.05 -10.82 8.38
CA ASP A 109 25.00 -11.91 7.40
C ASP A 109 23.89 -12.92 7.75
N ALA A 110 23.06 -13.20 6.74
CA ALA A 110 21.87 -14.04 6.79
C ALA A 110 20.99 -13.82 8.04
N PRO A 111 20.54 -12.58 8.31
CA PRO A 111 19.64 -12.33 9.41
C PRO A 111 18.25 -12.89 9.16
N VAL A 112 17.58 -13.35 10.22
CA VAL A 112 16.20 -13.81 10.19
C VAL A 112 15.42 -13.03 11.24
N LEU A 113 14.45 -12.23 10.79
CA LEU A 113 13.50 -11.51 11.64
C LEU A 113 12.17 -12.28 11.70
N ASN A 114 11.79 -12.78 12.87
CA ASN A 114 10.52 -13.47 13.07
C ASN A 114 9.52 -12.57 13.79
N LEU A 115 8.46 -12.20 13.10
CA LEU A 115 7.32 -11.44 13.61
C LEU A 115 6.12 -12.39 13.77
N VAL A 116 5.59 -12.50 14.99
CA VAL A 116 4.43 -13.36 15.28
C VAL A 116 3.36 -12.57 16.02
N ARG A 117 2.13 -12.58 15.49
CA ARG A 117 0.93 -12.13 16.19
C ARG A 117 0.09 -13.34 16.55
N ALA A 118 -0.05 -13.62 17.84
CA ALA A 118 -0.79 -14.75 18.36
C ALA A 118 -2.31 -14.52 18.32
N THR A 119 -3.09 -15.60 18.42
CA THR A 119 -4.57 -15.57 18.42
C THR A 119 -5.17 -14.73 19.55
N ASN A 120 -4.44 -14.56 20.65
CA ASN A 120 -4.82 -13.68 21.77
C ASN A 120 -4.52 -12.19 21.50
N GLY A 121 -4.13 -11.83 20.27
CA GLY A 121 -3.79 -10.47 19.84
C GLY A 121 -2.42 -9.97 20.30
N LYS A 122 -1.67 -10.74 21.12
CA LYS A 122 -0.31 -10.36 21.54
C LYS A 122 0.66 -10.58 20.39
N ALA A 123 1.58 -9.65 20.22
CA ALA A 123 2.64 -9.75 19.22
C ALA A 123 4.03 -9.86 19.88
N ASN A 124 4.92 -10.66 19.31
CA ASN A 124 6.26 -10.85 19.86
C ASN A 124 7.15 -9.60 19.77
N TRP A 125 6.75 -8.57 19.01
CA TRP A 125 7.42 -7.27 18.90
C TRP A 125 6.79 -6.17 19.76
N GLN A 126 5.62 -6.41 20.39
CA GLN A 126 4.85 -5.36 21.06
C GLN A 126 5.58 -4.70 22.25
N ASP A 127 6.49 -5.44 22.89
CA ASP A 127 7.23 -5.00 24.08
C ASP A 127 8.63 -4.47 23.72
N PHE A 128 8.99 -4.46 22.42
CA PHE A 128 10.29 -3.95 21.99
C PHE A 128 10.41 -2.45 22.29
N GLY A 129 11.46 -2.06 23.02
CA GLY A 129 11.70 -0.67 23.40
C GLY A 129 10.75 -0.10 24.47
N ARG A 130 9.87 -0.91 25.07
CA ARG A 130 9.10 -0.51 26.26
C ARG A 130 9.98 -0.72 27.50
N GLN A 131 10.46 0.37 28.10
CA GLN A 131 11.10 0.30 29.42
C GLN A 131 10.12 -0.26 30.45
N ALA A 132 10.60 -1.19 31.29
CA ALA A 132 9.83 -1.81 32.36
C ALA A 132 9.31 -0.80 33.43
N ASN A 133 9.74 0.46 33.40
CA ASN A 133 9.26 1.54 34.26
C ASN A 133 9.11 2.85 33.47
N ALA A 134 7.88 3.22 33.12
CA ALA A 134 7.56 4.46 32.39
C ALA A 134 7.70 5.75 33.22
N SER A 135 8.17 5.66 34.48
CA SER A 135 8.37 6.81 35.37
C SER A 135 9.75 7.47 35.22
N ASP A 136 10.72 6.79 34.57
CA ASP A 136 12.09 7.26 34.38
C ASP A 136 12.48 7.22 32.90
N SER A 137 11.64 7.76 32.00
CA SER A 137 12.10 8.04 30.64
C SER A 137 13.14 9.17 30.68
N PRO A 138 14.41 8.92 30.27
CA PRO A 138 15.38 10.01 30.17
C PRO A 138 14.88 11.03 29.16
N SER A 139 14.72 12.28 29.58
CA SER A 139 14.34 13.41 28.74
C SER A 139 15.39 13.76 27.69
N GLU A 140 16.59 13.19 27.80
CA GLU A 140 17.70 13.34 26.87
C GLU A 140 18.19 11.96 26.40
N PRO A 141 18.56 11.81 25.11
CA PRO A 141 19.24 10.59 24.66
C PRO A 141 20.47 10.34 25.55
N PRO A 142 20.74 9.08 25.97
CA PRO A 142 21.95 8.71 26.70
C PRO A 142 23.20 9.39 26.11
N GLN A 143 24.08 9.94 26.94
CA GLN A 143 25.24 10.73 26.46
C GLN A 143 26.15 9.97 25.50
N TRP A 144 26.18 8.63 25.53
CA TRP A 144 26.93 7.81 24.56
C TRP A 144 26.30 7.80 23.16
N LEU A 145 25.02 8.15 23.03
CA LEU A 145 24.35 8.41 21.75
C LEU A 145 24.59 9.85 21.25
N ALA A 146 24.93 10.79 22.14
CA ALA A 146 25.27 12.15 21.77
C ALA A 146 26.67 12.20 21.15
N GLY A 147 26.74 11.97 19.84
CA GLY A 147 28.00 11.87 19.08
C GLY A 147 28.24 10.52 18.42
N LEU A 148 27.32 9.56 18.57
CA LEU A 148 27.39 8.29 17.84
C LEU A 148 27.13 8.56 16.35
N SER A 149 28.20 8.70 15.56
CA SER A 149 28.12 8.48 14.12
C SER A 149 28.01 6.97 13.91
N LEU A 150 26.86 6.53 13.42
CA LEU A 150 26.78 5.18 12.91
C LEU A 150 27.36 5.22 11.51
N GLY A 151 28.44 4.47 11.28
CA GLY A 151 28.88 4.21 9.94
C GLY A 151 27.84 3.42 9.12
N GLY A 152 28.23 2.93 7.95
CA GLY A 152 27.30 2.24 7.06
C GLY A 152 26.72 0.97 7.68
N ILE A 153 25.44 0.69 7.43
CA ILE A 153 24.81 -0.60 7.77
C ILE A 153 24.71 -1.41 6.49
N SER A 154 25.13 -2.67 6.54
CA SER A 154 24.93 -3.62 5.44
C SER A 154 24.33 -4.89 6.00
N LEU A 155 23.33 -5.40 5.32
CA LEU A 155 22.65 -6.63 5.64
C LEU A 155 22.55 -7.44 4.34
N SER A 156 22.86 -8.73 4.42
CA SER A 156 22.88 -9.60 3.25
C SER A 156 22.19 -10.93 3.52
N ASP A 157 21.55 -11.48 2.49
CA ASP A 157 20.83 -12.77 2.53
C ASP A 157 19.75 -12.82 3.63
N GLY A 158 19.11 -11.69 3.90
CA GLY A 158 18.14 -11.52 4.98
C GLY A 158 16.82 -12.22 4.72
N GLN A 159 16.13 -12.57 5.81
CA GLN A 159 14.78 -13.12 5.77
C GLN A 159 13.88 -12.42 6.80
N ILE A 160 12.68 -12.06 6.38
CA ILE A 160 11.63 -11.56 7.27
C ILE A 160 10.48 -12.55 7.21
N ARG A 161 9.99 -12.99 8.36
CA ARG A 161 8.87 -13.93 8.45
C ARG A 161 7.81 -13.32 9.33
N PHE A 162 6.65 -13.01 8.75
CA PHE A 162 5.51 -12.54 9.50
C PHE A 162 4.40 -13.59 9.52
N ASN A 163 4.09 -14.09 10.72
CA ASN A 163 3.05 -15.07 10.96
C ASN A 163 1.93 -14.42 11.78
N ASP A 164 0.80 -14.18 11.13
CA ASP A 164 -0.38 -13.64 11.79
C ASP A 164 -1.40 -14.75 12.07
N GLN A 165 -1.39 -15.25 13.29
CA GLN A 165 -2.28 -16.31 13.73
C GLN A 165 -3.73 -15.84 13.90
N VAL A 166 -3.99 -14.52 13.89
CA VAL A 166 -5.35 -13.97 13.96
C VAL A 166 -6.06 -14.13 12.62
N THR A 167 -5.39 -13.79 11.52
CA THR A 167 -5.95 -13.91 10.17
C THR A 167 -5.59 -15.23 9.47
N GLY A 168 -4.64 -15.98 10.03
CA GLY A 168 -4.09 -17.20 9.42
C GLY A 168 -3.09 -16.93 8.29
N LYS A 169 -2.79 -15.67 8.00
CA LYS A 169 -1.89 -15.28 6.90
C LYS A 169 -0.43 -15.36 7.31
N ARG A 170 0.42 -15.69 6.33
CA ARG A 170 1.87 -15.73 6.47
C ARG A 170 2.49 -14.96 5.32
N TRP A 171 3.46 -14.13 5.65
CA TRP A 171 4.26 -13.40 4.70
C TRP A 171 5.72 -13.72 4.95
N GLN A 172 6.47 -13.87 3.87
CA GLN A 172 7.90 -14.09 3.94
C GLN A 172 8.59 -13.14 2.98
N ALA A 173 9.67 -12.52 3.42
CA ALA A 173 10.66 -11.93 2.53
C ALA A 173 11.95 -12.76 2.63
N SER A 174 12.60 -13.00 1.49
CA SER A 174 13.88 -13.70 1.39
C SER A 174 14.83 -12.95 0.48
N ASP A 175 16.10 -13.33 0.54
CA ASP A 175 17.20 -12.69 -0.20
C ASP A 175 17.18 -11.17 0.01
N VAL A 176 16.87 -10.75 1.25
CA VAL A 176 16.77 -9.34 1.59
C VAL A 176 18.17 -8.80 1.78
N ASP A 177 18.61 -7.96 0.85
CA ASP A 177 19.82 -7.17 0.96
C ASP A 177 19.44 -5.74 1.34
N PHE A 178 20.21 -5.13 2.23
CA PHE A 178 20.01 -3.75 2.64
C PHE A 178 21.36 -3.06 2.85
N ALA A 179 21.48 -1.85 2.34
CA ALA A 179 22.62 -0.98 2.55
C ALA A 179 22.14 0.40 3.00
N LEU A 180 22.81 0.95 4.00
CA LEU A 180 22.70 2.33 4.45
C LEU A 180 24.11 2.91 4.47
N GLU A 181 24.29 4.07 3.86
CA GLU A 181 25.52 4.82 3.94
C GLU A 181 25.76 5.37 5.37
N THR A 182 26.80 6.18 5.56
CA THR A 182 27.08 6.76 6.87
C THR A 182 25.91 7.61 7.37
N LEU A 183 25.30 7.20 8.48
CA LEU A 183 24.19 7.90 9.10
C LEU A 183 24.70 8.96 10.08
N ILE A 184 24.46 10.23 9.72
CA ILE A 184 24.75 11.38 10.58
C ILE A 184 23.43 12.09 10.88
N ILE A 185 23.13 12.29 12.16
CA ILE A 185 21.91 13.00 12.58
C ILE A 185 21.85 14.39 11.93
N GLY A 186 20.71 14.69 11.31
CA GLY A 186 20.45 15.93 10.59
C GLY A 186 21.03 16.00 9.18
N ARG A 187 21.63 14.91 8.66
CA ARG A 187 22.11 14.81 7.28
C ARG A 187 21.43 13.66 6.54
N SER A 188 21.28 13.85 5.23
CA SER A 188 20.81 12.82 4.32
C SER A 188 21.88 11.72 4.16
N SER A 189 21.42 10.47 4.21
CA SER A 189 22.21 9.25 4.01
C SER A 189 21.52 8.39 2.97
N GLY A 190 22.25 7.97 1.93
CA GLY A 190 21.71 7.05 0.94
C GLY A 190 21.38 5.69 1.55
N PHE A 191 20.29 5.07 1.10
CA PHE A 191 19.97 3.70 1.42
C PHE A 191 19.45 2.95 0.18
N SER A 192 19.59 1.64 0.19
CA SER A 192 18.97 0.74 -0.75
C SER A 192 18.56 -0.56 -0.05
N ALA A 193 17.49 -1.17 -0.52
CA ALA A 193 17.11 -2.52 -0.16
C ALA A 193 16.55 -3.24 -1.38
N ASP A 194 16.78 -4.53 -1.46
CA ASP A 194 16.14 -5.40 -2.43
C ASP A 194 15.82 -6.75 -1.78
N GLY A 195 14.89 -7.48 -2.38
CA GLY A 195 14.53 -8.80 -1.91
C GLY A 195 13.31 -9.35 -2.62
N GLN A 196 12.98 -10.59 -2.29
CA GLN A 196 11.81 -11.28 -2.80
C GLN A 196 10.75 -11.34 -1.69
N PHE A 197 9.52 -11.01 -2.03
CA PHE A 197 8.36 -11.10 -1.15
C PHE A 197 7.45 -12.23 -1.61
N GLU A 198 7.11 -13.13 -0.69
CA GLU A 198 6.22 -14.25 -0.94
C GLU A 198 4.93 -14.08 -0.13
N GLN A 199 3.81 -14.09 -0.85
CA GLN A 199 2.46 -14.12 -0.28
C GLN A 199 1.57 -15.06 -1.10
N ASP A 200 0.86 -15.98 -0.43
CA ASP A 200 -0.17 -16.82 -1.04
C ASP A 200 0.29 -17.61 -2.31
N ASN A 201 1.59 -17.97 -2.36
CA ASN A 201 2.33 -18.60 -3.48
C ASN A 201 2.66 -17.69 -4.68
N ALA A 202 2.43 -16.39 -4.59
CA ALA A 202 3.04 -15.41 -5.49
C ALA A 202 4.39 -14.98 -4.91
N THR A 203 5.37 -14.75 -5.79
CA THR A 203 6.69 -14.23 -5.42
C THR A 203 6.96 -12.98 -6.25
N ASP A 204 7.07 -11.85 -5.57
CA ASP A 204 7.25 -10.55 -6.16
C ASP A 204 8.67 -10.04 -5.83
N GLN A 205 9.34 -9.42 -6.78
CA GLN A 205 10.63 -8.78 -6.53
C GLN A 205 10.42 -7.33 -6.15
N ALA A 206 10.99 -6.93 -5.01
CA ALA A 206 10.91 -5.58 -4.51
C ALA A 206 12.30 -4.94 -4.45
N THR A 207 12.40 -3.70 -4.91
CA THR A 207 13.59 -2.85 -4.71
C THR A 207 13.16 -1.49 -4.20
N ILE A 208 13.91 -0.93 -3.26
CA ILE A 208 13.70 0.42 -2.75
C ILE A 208 15.05 1.11 -2.59
N ALA A 209 15.18 2.34 -3.07
CA ALA A 209 16.38 3.13 -2.87
C ALA A 209 16.02 4.60 -2.72
N GLY A 210 16.75 5.32 -1.87
CA GLY A 210 16.47 6.72 -1.60
C GLY A 210 17.43 7.34 -0.61
N GLU A 211 17.01 8.47 -0.06
CA GLU A 211 17.75 9.24 0.92
C GLU A 211 16.99 9.28 2.25
N LEU A 212 17.65 8.94 3.35
CA LEU A 212 17.10 8.97 4.70
C LEU A 212 17.79 10.07 5.52
N THR A 213 16.99 10.94 6.12
CA THR A 213 17.46 11.89 7.13
C THR A 213 16.78 11.62 8.46
N ILE A 214 17.54 11.41 9.53
CA ILE A 214 17.01 11.33 10.90
C ILE A 214 17.40 12.60 11.64
N ARG A 215 16.44 13.30 12.23
CA ARG A 215 16.65 14.58 12.93
C ARG A 215 16.71 14.36 14.45
N ALA A 216 17.30 15.31 15.16
CA ALA A 216 17.50 15.23 16.61
C ALA A 216 16.18 15.20 17.41
N ASP A 217 15.09 15.71 16.84
CA ASP A 217 13.74 15.70 17.41
C ASP A 217 12.99 14.38 17.18
N ARG A 218 13.66 13.35 16.66
CA ARG A 218 13.10 12.04 16.29
C ARG A 218 12.17 12.07 15.08
N SER A 219 12.07 13.20 14.38
CA SER A 219 11.49 13.19 13.03
C SER A 219 12.45 12.55 12.04
N LEU A 220 11.88 11.97 10.99
CA LEU A 220 12.63 11.37 9.90
C LEU A 220 12.07 11.83 8.56
N SER A 221 12.93 11.87 7.56
CA SER A 221 12.57 12.23 6.19
C SER A 221 13.07 11.15 5.25
N LEU A 222 12.23 10.70 4.35
CA LEU A 222 12.62 9.94 3.18
C LEU A 222 12.48 10.87 1.98
N GLU A 223 13.54 11.00 1.20
CA GLU A 223 13.58 11.84 0.01
C GLU A 223 14.05 11.03 -1.20
N LYS A 224 13.67 11.47 -2.41
CA LYS A 224 14.09 10.88 -3.69
C LYS A 224 13.99 9.35 -3.72
N THR A 225 12.98 8.82 -3.04
CA THR A 225 12.86 7.38 -2.86
C THR A 225 12.12 6.79 -4.05
N ASN A 226 12.69 5.74 -4.63
CA ASN A 226 12.06 4.96 -5.68
C ASN A 226 11.82 3.55 -5.14
N LEU A 227 10.61 3.05 -5.35
CA LEU A 227 10.17 1.70 -4.99
C LEU A 227 9.66 1.02 -6.27
N GLN A 228 10.17 -0.16 -6.56
CA GLN A 228 9.67 -1.04 -7.62
C GLN A 228 9.20 -2.34 -6.96
N ILE A 229 7.98 -2.76 -7.26
CA ILE A 229 7.45 -4.09 -6.91
C ILE A 229 6.92 -4.68 -8.21
N ASP A 230 7.65 -5.63 -8.79
CA ASP A 230 7.41 -6.19 -10.13
C ASP A 230 7.16 -5.11 -11.19
N ASP A 231 5.93 -4.96 -11.68
CA ASP A 231 5.53 -3.98 -12.71
C ASP A 231 5.05 -2.64 -12.10
N ILE A 232 4.94 -2.55 -10.77
CA ILE A 232 4.49 -1.36 -10.05
C ILE A 232 5.70 -0.50 -9.69
N ALA A 233 5.77 0.68 -10.31
CA ALA A 233 6.78 1.69 -10.04
C ALA A 233 6.19 2.87 -9.25
N ILE A 234 6.79 3.16 -8.09
CA ILE A 234 6.55 4.38 -7.31
C ILE A 234 7.85 5.19 -7.30
N THR A 235 7.86 6.32 -7.99
CA THR A 235 9.04 7.18 -8.10
C THR A 235 8.85 8.49 -7.36
N ASP A 236 9.95 9.16 -7.02
CA ASP A 236 9.91 10.45 -6.33
C ASP A 236 9.05 10.40 -5.05
N PHE A 237 9.11 9.28 -4.34
CA PHE A 237 8.51 9.14 -3.02
C PHE A 237 9.27 10.01 -2.03
N ASN A 238 8.56 10.94 -1.41
CA ASN A 238 9.08 11.81 -0.38
C ASN A 238 8.10 11.84 0.79
N VAL A 239 8.59 11.64 2.01
CA VAL A 239 7.76 11.72 3.22
C VAL A 239 8.54 12.27 4.41
N ASP A 240 7.95 13.25 5.09
CA ASP A 240 8.38 13.66 6.43
C ASP A 240 7.48 12.97 7.47
N VAL A 241 8.12 12.35 8.47
CA VAL A 241 7.46 11.62 9.55
C VAL A 241 7.78 12.28 10.87
N ALA A 242 6.75 12.82 11.51
CA ALA A 242 6.82 13.37 12.85
C ALA A 242 6.21 12.39 13.86
N ILE A 243 6.98 12.01 14.88
CA ILE A 243 6.53 11.11 15.94
C ILE A 243 6.41 11.89 17.25
N THR A 244 5.20 11.98 17.79
CA THR A 244 4.90 12.68 19.05
C THR A 244 4.17 11.75 20.01
N PRO A 245 4.06 12.09 21.31
CA PRO A 245 3.20 11.36 22.24
C PRO A 245 1.71 11.34 21.85
N ALA A 246 1.26 12.33 21.06
CA ALA A 246 -0.12 12.42 20.58
C ALA A 246 -0.38 11.45 19.40
N GLY A 247 0.62 11.23 18.55
CA GLY A 247 0.44 10.47 17.33
C GLY A 247 1.64 10.49 16.38
N ILE A 248 1.43 9.91 15.21
CA ILE A 248 2.35 9.97 14.07
C ILE A 248 1.70 10.85 13.01
N ARG A 249 2.46 11.75 12.40
CA ARG A 249 2.03 12.45 11.19
C ARG A 249 3.03 12.18 10.07
N LEU A 250 2.51 11.86 8.89
CA LEU A 250 3.22 11.68 7.63
C LEU A 250 2.81 12.85 6.74
N HIS A 251 3.65 13.87 6.65
CA HIS A 251 3.33 15.07 5.86
C HIS A 251 4.58 15.91 5.54
N PRO A 252 4.76 16.35 4.27
CA PRO A 252 3.97 15.94 3.11
C PRO A 252 4.34 14.52 2.68
N ILE A 253 3.38 13.77 2.13
CA ILE A 253 3.67 12.57 1.33
C ILE A 253 3.56 13.00 -0.13
N ASN A 254 4.59 12.76 -0.93
CA ASN A 254 4.55 12.96 -2.39
C ASN A 254 5.02 11.68 -3.06
N ALA A 255 4.42 11.31 -4.18
CA ALA A 255 4.90 10.21 -5.01
C ALA A 255 4.40 10.35 -6.45
N ARG A 256 5.01 9.64 -7.38
CA ARG A 256 4.43 9.40 -8.71
C ARG A 256 4.29 7.92 -8.98
N PHE A 257 3.11 7.52 -9.46
CA PHE A 257 2.81 6.15 -9.86
C PHE A 257 1.67 6.15 -10.89
N PHE A 258 1.64 5.13 -11.75
CA PHE A 258 0.64 5.01 -12.83
C PHE A 258 0.46 6.32 -13.66
N GLU A 259 1.58 6.98 -14.00
CA GLU A 259 1.67 8.30 -14.68
C GLU A 259 1.12 9.52 -13.92
N GLY A 260 0.54 9.34 -12.74
CA GLY A 260 -0.04 10.43 -11.94
C GLY A 260 0.86 10.91 -10.80
N ASP A 261 0.53 12.08 -10.28
CA ASP A 261 1.13 12.66 -9.09
C ASP A 261 0.20 12.44 -7.89
N TYR A 262 0.76 11.93 -6.80
CA TYR A 262 0.09 11.69 -5.53
C TYR A 262 0.63 12.63 -4.45
N GLN A 263 -0.28 13.21 -3.67
CA GLN A 263 0.00 14.01 -2.49
C GLN A 263 -0.87 13.56 -1.32
N GLY A 264 -0.28 13.48 -0.13
CA GLY A 264 -0.95 12.98 1.07
C GLY A 264 -0.57 13.69 2.37
N ASP A 265 -1.49 13.67 3.32
CA ASP A 265 -1.27 13.99 4.73
C ASP A 265 -2.00 12.97 5.60
N VAL A 266 -1.22 12.11 6.27
CA VAL A 266 -1.77 11.04 7.10
C VAL A 266 -1.40 11.27 8.56
N THR A 267 -2.39 11.24 9.44
CA THR A 267 -2.20 11.38 10.89
C THR A 267 -2.82 10.20 11.64
N LEU A 268 -1.99 9.46 12.38
CA LEU A 268 -2.41 8.40 13.30
C LEU A 268 -2.46 8.93 14.73
N VAL A 269 -3.63 8.91 15.36
CA VAL A 269 -3.79 9.30 16.77
C VAL A 269 -3.61 8.06 17.67
N ARG A 270 -2.58 8.06 18.52
CA ARG A 270 -2.25 6.90 19.37
C ARG A 270 -3.03 6.84 20.69
N GLN A 271 -3.53 7.98 21.17
CA GLN A 271 -4.10 8.11 22.51
C GLN A 271 -5.55 7.62 22.61
N SER A 272 -6.20 7.34 21.47
CA SER A 272 -7.56 6.80 21.44
C SER A 272 -7.55 5.28 21.30
N ALA A 273 -8.50 4.60 21.97
CA ALA A 273 -8.60 3.15 21.96
C ALA A 273 -8.82 2.56 20.56
N ASN A 274 -9.56 3.27 19.71
CA ASN A 274 -9.84 2.92 18.31
C ASN A 274 -8.72 3.33 17.32
N ARG A 275 -7.69 4.05 17.79
CA ARG A 275 -6.53 4.52 17.00
C ARG A 275 -6.93 5.09 15.62
N PRO A 276 -7.65 6.23 15.57
CA PRO A 276 -8.14 6.77 14.32
C PRO A 276 -6.96 7.23 13.46
N LEU A 277 -7.05 6.91 12.17
CA LEU A 277 -6.16 7.37 11.12
C LEU A 277 -6.95 8.37 10.28
N ARG A 278 -6.48 9.61 10.27
CA ARG A 278 -6.99 10.69 9.42
C ARG A 278 -6.11 10.82 8.20
N PHE A 279 -6.72 11.11 7.07
CA PHE A 279 -6.02 11.20 5.80
C PHE A 279 -6.61 12.32 4.94
N ASN A 280 -5.77 12.90 4.10
CA ASN A 280 -6.16 13.85 3.06
C ASN A 280 -5.27 13.57 1.84
N GLU A 281 -5.87 12.96 0.84
CA GLU A 281 -5.19 12.37 -0.30
C GLU A 281 -5.67 13.02 -1.59
N SER A 282 -4.73 13.32 -2.48
CA SER A 282 -5.00 13.78 -3.83
C SER A 282 -4.16 12.98 -4.81
N LEU A 283 -4.81 12.44 -5.83
CA LEU A 283 -4.19 11.81 -6.98
C LEU A 283 -4.58 12.61 -8.20
N THR A 284 -3.62 12.97 -9.04
CA THR A 284 -3.86 13.77 -10.25
C THR A 284 -3.27 13.12 -11.47
N ASN A 285 -4.01 13.15 -12.58
CA ASN A 285 -3.58 12.61 -13.88
C ASN A 285 -3.17 11.11 -13.85
N THR A 286 -3.75 10.33 -12.93
CA THR A 286 -3.42 8.92 -12.74
C THR A 286 -4.21 8.03 -13.71
N GLN A 287 -3.58 6.98 -14.24
CA GLN A 287 -4.28 5.93 -14.97
C GLN A 287 -5.10 5.05 -14.02
N VAL A 288 -6.43 5.12 -14.12
CA VAL A 288 -7.35 4.47 -13.17
C VAL A 288 -7.40 2.95 -13.36
N GLY A 289 -7.31 2.46 -14.59
CA GLY A 289 -7.39 1.01 -14.88
C GLY A 289 -6.31 0.20 -14.16
N PRO A 290 -5.00 0.47 -14.42
CA PRO A 290 -3.90 -0.21 -13.73
C PRO A 290 -3.95 -0.04 -12.21
N LEU A 291 -4.37 1.13 -11.72
CA LEU A 291 -4.51 1.41 -10.29
C LEU A 291 -5.57 0.49 -9.64
N LEU A 292 -6.75 0.36 -10.25
CA LEU A 292 -7.82 -0.49 -9.73
C LEU A 292 -7.47 -1.98 -9.84
N ALA A 293 -6.82 -2.39 -10.92
CA ALA A 293 -6.32 -3.76 -11.07
C ALA A 293 -5.32 -4.12 -9.96
N ALA A 294 -4.36 -3.24 -9.67
CA ALA A 294 -3.36 -3.46 -8.64
C ALA A 294 -3.92 -3.45 -7.19
N LEU A 295 -4.96 -2.66 -6.92
CA LEU A 295 -5.48 -2.48 -5.56
C LEU A 295 -6.65 -3.41 -5.19
N VAL A 296 -7.57 -3.63 -6.13
CA VAL A 296 -8.85 -4.30 -5.87
C VAL A 296 -9.25 -5.30 -6.95
N ASP A 297 -8.34 -5.64 -7.87
CA ASP A 297 -8.58 -6.61 -8.96
C ASP A 297 -9.81 -6.27 -9.83
N VAL A 298 -9.94 -4.97 -10.17
CA VAL A 298 -11.00 -4.45 -11.05
C VAL A 298 -10.38 -3.79 -12.28
N ASP A 299 -10.73 -4.29 -13.46
CA ASP A 299 -10.22 -3.83 -14.76
C ASP A 299 -11.27 -3.12 -15.65
N GLN A 300 -12.53 -3.06 -15.18
CA GLN A 300 -13.66 -2.56 -15.97
C GLN A 300 -13.65 -1.05 -16.20
N LEU A 301 -13.02 -0.26 -15.35
CA LEU A 301 -13.01 1.20 -15.46
C LEU A 301 -11.63 1.68 -15.86
N VAL A 302 -11.51 2.21 -17.08
CA VAL A 302 -10.26 2.75 -17.61
C VAL A 302 -10.42 4.24 -17.93
N GLY A 303 -9.31 4.98 -17.87
CA GLY A 303 -9.25 6.42 -18.12
C GLY A 303 -8.15 7.08 -17.30
N LYS A 304 -7.95 8.38 -17.53
CA LYS A 304 -7.05 9.19 -16.70
C LYS A 304 -7.87 10.12 -15.84
N GLY A 305 -7.50 10.27 -14.57
CA GLY A 305 -8.33 11.05 -13.67
C GLY A 305 -7.63 11.66 -12.47
N THR A 306 -8.42 12.45 -11.77
CA THR A 306 -8.12 13.02 -10.47
C THR A 306 -9.06 12.40 -9.44
N VAL A 307 -8.49 12.06 -8.28
CA VAL A 307 -9.22 11.58 -7.12
C VAL A 307 -8.79 12.41 -5.93
N ASP A 308 -9.73 13.05 -5.26
CA ASP A 308 -9.48 13.75 -3.99
C ASP A 308 -10.31 13.06 -2.92
N LEU A 309 -9.70 12.73 -1.78
CA LEU A 309 -10.37 12.06 -0.68
C LEU A 309 -9.82 12.54 0.66
N THR A 310 -10.71 13.04 1.53
CA THR A 310 -10.38 13.42 2.90
C THR A 310 -11.29 12.67 3.85
N GLY A 311 -10.73 12.09 4.92
CA GLY A 311 -11.54 11.33 5.86
C GLY A 311 -10.76 10.76 7.03
N GLU A 312 -11.41 9.83 7.71
CA GLU A 312 -10.84 9.05 8.79
C GLU A 312 -11.36 7.61 8.83
N LEU A 313 -10.57 6.72 9.40
CA LEU A 313 -10.91 5.33 9.66
C LEU A 313 -10.29 4.87 10.98
N GLU A 314 -10.74 3.75 11.53
CA GLU A 314 -10.23 3.18 12.78
C GLU A 314 -9.31 1.99 12.49
N LEU A 315 -8.07 2.04 13.00
CA LEU A 315 -7.11 0.94 12.87
C LEU A 315 -7.18 -0.08 14.02
N ALA A 316 -8.05 0.16 15.01
CA ALA A 316 -8.27 -0.75 16.12
C ALA A 316 -9.75 -0.79 16.49
N GLY A 317 -10.22 -1.97 16.86
CA GLY A 317 -11.62 -2.20 17.15
C GLY A 317 -12.03 -3.61 16.76
N GLN A 318 -13.33 -3.89 16.82
CA GLN A 318 -13.90 -5.16 16.34
C GLN A 318 -14.26 -5.09 14.85
N ALA A 319 -14.66 -3.92 14.36
CA ALA A 319 -14.95 -3.70 12.94
C ALA A 319 -13.66 -3.64 12.12
N SER A 320 -13.74 -4.02 10.85
CA SER A 320 -12.63 -3.82 9.93
C SER A 320 -12.44 -2.33 9.63
N ALA A 321 -11.21 -1.93 9.29
CA ALA A 321 -10.89 -0.52 9.03
C ALA A 321 -11.82 0.11 7.97
N ILE A 322 -12.12 -0.63 6.89
CA ILE A 322 -12.96 -0.14 5.79
C ILE A 322 -14.42 0.08 6.21
N GLU A 323 -14.97 -0.71 7.13
CA GLU A 323 -16.34 -0.54 7.66
C GLU A 323 -16.46 0.68 8.58
N THR A 324 -15.35 1.20 9.09
CA THR A 324 -15.31 2.43 9.92
C THR A 324 -14.98 3.68 9.12
N LEU A 325 -14.75 3.54 7.81
CA LEU A 325 -14.35 4.63 6.94
C LEU A 325 -15.44 5.70 6.85
N ASN A 326 -15.08 6.93 7.21
CA ASN A 326 -15.90 8.12 7.01
C ASN A 326 -15.08 9.14 6.21
N ALA A 327 -15.54 9.50 5.01
CA ALA A 327 -14.77 10.34 4.11
C ALA A 327 -15.65 11.14 3.15
N SER A 328 -15.07 12.17 2.55
CA SER A 328 -15.68 12.94 1.49
C SER A 328 -14.65 13.24 0.40
N GLY A 329 -15.09 13.33 -0.83
CA GLY A 329 -14.17 13.46 -1.94
C GLY A 329 -14.82 13.71 -3.29
N GLY A 330 -13.99 13.70 -4.32
CA GLY A 330 -14.40 13.87 -5.70
C GLY A 330 -13.59 12.98 -6.62
N LEU A 331 -14.25 12.57 -7.70
CA LEU A 331 -13.66 11.80 -8.78
C LEU A 331 -13.92 12.53 -10.10
N SER A 332 -12.90 12.62 -10.95
CA SER A 332 -13.03 13.12 -12.32
C SER A 332 -12.10 12.35 -13.25
N LEU A 333 -12.67 11.59 -14.17
CA LEU A 333 -11.96 10.87 -15.22
C LEU A 333 -12.25 11.52 -16.57
N ARG A 334 -11.30 11.37 -17.48
CA ARG A 334 -11.39 11.79 -18.88
C ARG A 334 -10.86 10.69 -19.79
N ASP A 335 -11.31 10.76 -21.04
CA ASP A 335 -10.82 9.93 -22.15
C ASP A 335 -10.74 8.45 -21.77
N GLY A 336 -11.85 7.92 -21.26
CA GLY A 336 -11.91 6.61 -20.64
C GLY A 336 -13.00 5.73 -21.24
N ALA A 337 -13.16 4.55 -20.66
CA ALA A 337 -14.21 3.63 -21.03
C ALA A 337 -14.59 2.72 -19.87
N ILE A 338 -15.80 2.16 -19.99
CA ILE A 338 -16.26 1.04 -19.20
C ILE A 338 -16.12 -0.20 -20.07
N GLU A 339 -15.20 -1.09 -19.71
CA GLU A 339 -14.96 -2.38 -20.34
C GLU A 339 -15.97 -3.43 -19.85
N GLY A 340 -16.25 -4.42 -20.69
CA GLY A 340 -17.26 -5.46 -20.43
C GLY A 340 -18.71 -5.02 -20.62
N ILE A 341 -18.99 -3.71 -20.79
CA ILE A 341 -20.35 -3.17 -20.81
C ILE A 341 -20.56 -2.29 -22.05
N ASN A 342 -21.49 -2.67 -22.93
CA ASN A 342 -21.98 -1.83 -24.02
C ASN A 342 -23.40 -1.32 -23.73
N ILE A 343 -23.52 -0.13 -23.12
CA ILE A 343 -24.81 0.43 -22.67
C ILE A 343 -25.78 0.65 -23.86
N ALA A 344 -25.26 1.08 -25.02
CA ALA A 344 -26.08 1.25 -26.21
C ALA A 344 -26.69 -0.09 -26.68
N GLN A 345 -25.91 -1.18 -26.66
CA GLN A 345 -26.40 -2.52 -26.97
C GLN A 345 -27.42 -3.02 -25.93
N VAL A 346 -27.20 -2.74 -24.64
CA VAL A 346 -28.14 -3.09 -23.58
C VAL A 346 -29.51 -2.44 -23.82
N ILE A 347 -29.52 -1.15 -24.18
CA ILE A 347 -30.73 -0.40 -24.51
C ILE A 347 -31.40 -0.96 -25.78
N ARG A 348 -30.63 -1.20 -26.85
CA ARG A 348 -31.17 -1.79 -28.10
C ARG A 348 -31.81 -3.16 -27.86
N ASN A 349 -31.13 -4.02 -27.10
CA ASN A 349 -31.64 -5.34 -26.77
C ASN A 349 -32.91 -5.27 -25.90
N ALA A 350 -32.98 -4.30 -25.00
CA ALA A 350 -34.19 -4.05 -24.22
C ALA A 350 -35.35 -3.61 -25.12
N LEU A 351 -35.12 -2.68 -26.06
CA LEU A 351 -36.13 -2.22 -27.02
C LEU A 351 -36.60 -3.35 -27.95
N ALA A 352 -35.68 -4.14 -28.51
CA ALA A 352 -36.01 -5.25 -29.38
C ALA A 352 -36.95 -6.25 -28.70
N ARG A 353 -36.71 -6.56 -27.42
CA ARG A 353 -37.58 -7.44 -26.62
C ARG A 353 -39.00 -6.89 -26.45
N LEU A 354 -39.16 -5.56 -26.42
CA LEU A 354 -40.49 -4.93 -26.37
C LEU A 354 -41.21 -4.99 -27.70
N GLU A 355 -40.49 -4.76 -28.79
CA GLU A 355 -41.04 -4.85 -30.15
C GLU A 355 -41.30 -6.31 -30.58
N GLY A 356 -41.21 -7.29 -29.66
CA GLY A 356 -41.32 -8.72 -29.97
C GLY A 356 -40.20 -9.27 -30.86
N ARG A 357 -39.12 -8.50 -31.06
CA ARG A 357 -37.96 -8.85 -31.88
C ARG A 357 -36.94 -9.61 -31.05
N LYS A 358 -36.16 -10.47 -31.71
CA LYS A 358 -35.03 -11.15 -31.06
C LYS A 358 -33.88 -10.16 -30.84
N PRO A 359 -33.25 -10.16 -29.66
CA PRO A 359 -32.02 -9.39 -29.43
C PRO A 359 -30.96 -9.77 -30.48
N THR A 360 -30.21 -8.79 -30.97
CA THR A 360 -29.06 -9.04 -31.84
C THR A 360 -27.83 -9.37 -30.99
N SER A 361 -27.07 -10.39 -31.41
CA SER A 361 -25.87 -10.88 -30.70
C SER A 361 -24.55 -10.32 -31.26
N GLU A 362 -24.57 -9.34 -32.14
CA GLU A 362 -23.38 -8.90 -32.87
C GLU A 362 -22.87 -7.54 -32.39
N SER A 363 -22.16 -7.53 -31.25
CA SER A 363 -21.11 -6.54 -31.05
C SER A 363 -19.87 -7.28 -30.57
N THR A 364 -18.79 -7.20 -31.35
CA THR A 364 -17.47 -7.70 -30.96
C THR A 364 -16.85 -6.88 -29.83
N ALA A 365 -17.32 -5.66 -29.57
CA ALA A 365 -16.85 -4.81 -28.48
C ALA A 365 -17.93 -4.64 -27.39
N GLN A 366 -17.67 -5.22 -26.22
CA GLN A 366 -18.43 -4.99 -24.99
C GLN A 366 -17.80 -3.80 -24.24
N ARG A 367 -17.93 -2.59 -24.77
CA ARG A 367 -17.28 -1.39 -24.23
C ARG A 367 -18.19 -0.16 -24.38
N THR A 368 -18.11 0.76 -23.42
CA THR A 368 -18.77 2.06 -23.46
C THR A 368 -17.73 3.16 -23.21
N ASP A 369 -17.31 3.84 -24.27
CA ASP A 369 -16.39 4.98 -24.17
C ASP A 369 -17.04 6.21 -23.54
N PHE A 370 -16.24 7.08 -22.92
CA PHE A 370 -16.65 8.37 -22.39
C PHE A 370 -15.55 9.42 -22.51
N SER A 371 -15.92 10.68 -22.75
CA SER A 371 -15.01 11.83 -22.67
C SER A 371 -14.83 12.31 -21.24
N GLN A 372 -15.84 12.14 -20.38
CA GLN A 372 -15.77 12.53 -18.98
C GLN A 372 -16.63 11.62 -18.10
N LEU A 373 -16.13 11.28 -16.92
CA LEU A 373 -16.90 10.71 -15.82
C LEU A 373 -16.58 11.50 -14.55
N SER A 374 -17.58 11.95 -13.81
CA SER A 374 -17.39 12.68 -12.56
C SER A 374 -18.42 12.31 -11.51
N ALA A 375 -18.03 12.37 -10.24
CA ALA A 375 -18.91 12.16 -9.10
C ALA A 375 -18.34 12.85 -7.85
N THR A 376 -19.20 13.41 -7.00
CA THR A 376 -18.84 13.67 -5.60
C THR A 376 -19.12 12.43 -4.76
N LEU A 377 -18.27 12.17 -3.77
CA LEU A 377 -18.32 10.97 -2.95
C LEU A 377 -18.50 11.37 -1.48
N SER A 378 -19.47 10.74 -0.81
CA SER A 378 -19.61 10.76 0.64
C SER A 378 -19.61 9.33 1.14
N ILE A 379 -18.71 9.01 2.05
CA ILE A 379 -18.54 7.69 2.64
C ILE A 379 -18.91 7.78 4.11
N VAL A 380 -19.85 6.95 4.55
CA VAL A 380 -20.26 6.87 5.95
C VAL A 380 -20.26 5.40 6.36
N ASN A 381 -19.43 5.06 7.35
CA ASN A 381 -19.24 3.70 7.84
C ASN A 381 -19.03 2.67 6.71
N GLY A 382 -18.07 2.96 5.83
CA GLY A 382 -17.72 2.07 4.72
C GLY A 382 -18.73 2.02 3.58
N ILE A 383 -19.82 2.79 3.63
CA ILE A 383 -20.79 2.88 2.54
C ILE A 383 -20.60 4.20 1.79
N ALA A 384 -20.13 4.12 0.55
CA ALA A 384 -19.99 5.24 -0.36
C ALA A 384 -21.32 5.58 -1.01
N HIS A 385 -21.56 6.88 -1.19
CA HIS A 385 -22.75 7.43 -1.82
C HIS A 385 -22.39 8.62 -2.70
N SER A 386 -23.03 8.72 -3.86
CA SER A 386 -22.98 9.87 -4.77
C SER A 386 -24.36 10.11 -5.36
N ASN A 387 -24.75 11.38 -5.49
CA ASN A 387 -26.05 11.80 -6.08
C ASN A 387 -25.89 12.50 -7.44
N ASP A 388 -24.66 12.72 -7.87
CA ASP A 388 -24.32 13.59 -8.99
C ASP A 388 -23.36 12.90 -9.96
N LEU A 389 -23.42 11.57 -10.01
CA LEU A 389 -22.67 10.80 -10.99
C LEU A 389 -23.06 11.27 -12.39
N ALA A 390 -22.06 11.64 -13.18
CA ALA A 390 -22.20 12.11 -14.53
C ALA A 390 -21.17 11.43 -15.43
N LEU A 391 -21.65 10.79 -16.50
CA LEU A 391 -20.81 10.25 -17.55
C LEU A 391 -21.27 10.84 -18.89
N ASP A 392 -20.32 11.41 -19.63
CA ASP A 392 -20.53 12.01 -20.93
C ASP A 392 -19.75 11.22 -21.98
N SER A 393 -20.45 10.60 -22.92
CA SER A 393 -19.87 9.92 -24.08
C SER A 393 -20.28 10.57 -25.41
N PRO A 394 -19.67 10.23 -26.55
CA PRO A 394 -20.08 10.80 -27.83
C PRO A 394 -21.60 10.65 -28.11
N LEU A 395 -22.20 9.54 -27.66
CA LEU A 395 -23.59 9.19 -27.98
C LEU A 395 -24.55 9.32 -26.79
N LEU A 396 -24.05 9.24 -25.57
CA LEU A 396 -24.85 9.12 -24.35
C LEU A 396 -24.49 10.20 -23.33
N ARG A 397 -25.50 10.61 -22.58
CA ARG A 397 -25.36 11.37 -21.34
C ARG A 397 -25.99 10.54 -20.24
N ILE A 398 -25.20 10.14 -19.25
CA ILE A 398 -25.65 9.32 -18.13
C ILE A 398 -25.56 10.15 -16.87
N ARG A 399 -26.64 10.20 -16.10
CA ARG A 399 -26.72 10.92 -14.83
C ARG A 399 -27.38 10.05 -13.78
N GLY A 400 -26.98 10.14 -12.52
CA GLY A 400 -27.72 9.44 -11.48
C GLY A 400 -27.02 9.39 -10.13
N GLU A 401 -27.53 8.48 -9.32
CA GLU A 401 -27.02 8.19 -7.98
C GLU A 401 -26.39 6.80 -7.96
N ILE A 402 -25.39 6.64 -7.11
CA ILE A 402 -24.74 5.37 -6.85
C ILE A 402 -24.47 5.24 -5.35
N ARG A 403 -24.76 4.06 -4.83
CA ARG A 403 -24.40 3.62 -3.48
C ARG A 403 -23.52 2.39 -3.60
N SER A 404 -22.44 2.34 -2.84
CA SER A 404 -21.51 1.22 -2.86
C SER A 404 -21.10 0.81 -1.46
N ASP A 405 -21.18 -0.49 -1.19
CA ASP A 405 -20.59 -1.09 0.01
C ASP A 405 -19.14 -1.45 -0.29
N LEU A 406 -18.20 -0.76 0.36
CA LEU A 406 -16.77 -0.90 0.09
C LEU A 406 -16.18 -2.20 0.67
N ALA A 407 -16.76 -2.69 1.76
CA ALA A 407 -16.33 -3.95 2.38
C ALA A 407 -16.82 -5.15 1.55
N ALA A 408 -18.07 -5.09 1.08
CA ALA A 408 -18.66 -6.12 0.24
C ALA A 408 -18.28 -6.00 -1.24
N GLN A 409 -17.61 -4.90 -1.65
CA GLN A 409 -17.27 -4.60 -3.05
C GLN A 409 -18.46 -4.67 -4.00
N THR A 410 -19.61 -4.16 -3.54
CA THR A 410 -20.85 -4.13 -4.33
C THR A 410 -21.33 -2.73 -4.57
N LEU A 411 -22.07 -2.54 -5.67
CA LEU A 411 -22.70 -1.29 -6.03
C LEU A 411 -24.18 -1.46 -6.34
N ASN A 412 -24.91 -0.36 -6.17
CA ASN A 412 -26.28 -0.17 -6.61
C ASN A 412 -26.40 1.25 -7.16
N ALA A 413 -26.69 1.38 -8.44
CA ALA A 413 -26.84 2.66 -9.11
C ALA A 413 -28.19 2.78 -9.79
N ASN A 414 -28.82 3.94 -9.63
CA ASN A 414 -30.01 4.35 -10.36
C ASN A 414 -29.59 5.45 -11.33
N LEU A 415 -29.50 5.10 -12.60
CA LEU A 415 -28.98 5.96 -13.65
C LEU A 415 -30.09 6.32 -14.64
N THR A 416 -29.95 7.48 -15.26
CA THR A 416 -30.79 7.95 -16.37
C THR A 416 -29.87 8.19 -17.56
N VAL A 417 -30.17 7.53 -18.67
CA VAL A 417 -29.43 7.65 -19.92
C VAL A 417 -30.25 8.49 -20.90
N ASN A 418 -29.63 9.52 -21.47
CA ASN A 418 -30.17 10.32 -22.56
C ASN A 418 -29.28 10.16 -23.80
N ILE A 419 -29.89 9.98 -24.96
CA ILE A 419 -29.19 9.85 -26.24
C ILE A 419 -29.04 11.24 -26.87
N VAL A 420 -27.81 11.64 -27.21
CA VAL A 420 -27.50 12.99 -27.70
C VAL A 420 -27.15 13.06 -29.18
N ASP A 421 -26.68 11.96 -29.79
CA ASP A 421 -26.28 11.94 -31.20
C ASP A 421 -26.66 10.63 -31.91
N THR A 422 -26.60 10.62 -33.24
CA THR A 422 -26.94 9.45 -34.07
C THR A 422 -25.72 8.59 -34.36
N LEU A 423 -25.94 7.27 -34.47
CA LEU A 423 -24.94 6.37 -35.04
C LEU A 423 -24.94 6.51 -36.56
N GLU A 424 -23.77 6.59 -37.19
CA GLU A 424 -23.63 6.39 -38.64
C GLU A 424 -23.84 4.90 -38.96
N GLY A 425 -24.92 4.54 -39.66
CA GLY A 425 -25.20 3.16 -40.10
C GLY A 425 -26.68 2.75 -40.02
N GLN A 426 -27.03 1.58 -40.59
CA GLN A 426 -28.40 1.03 -40.55
C GLN A 426 -28.89 0.74 -39.12
N ASP A 427 -27.99 0.65 -38.14
CA ASP A 427 -28.27 0.38 -36.72
C ASP A 427 -28.59 1.64 -35.87
N GLY A 428 -28.49 2.84 -36.45
CA GLY A 428 -28.70 4.11 -35.75
C GLY A 428 -30.16 4.53 -35.57
N GLN A 429 -31.06 4.07 -36.44
CA GLN A 429 -32.47 4.49 -36.44
C GLN A 429 -33.22 4.11 -35.16
N ALA A 430 -32.87 2.97 -34.54
CA ALA A 430 -33.52 2.48 -33.32
C ALA A 430 -33.20 3.34 -32.08
N LEU A 431 -32.05 4.01 -32.05
CA LEU A 431 -31.65 4.90 -30.96
C LEU A 431 -32.10 6.35 -31.23
N GLU A 432 -32.26 6.72 -32.51
CA GLU A 432 -32.76 8.04 -32.91
C GLU A 432 -34.20 8.30 -32.43
N SER A 433 -35.06 7.28 -32.45
CA SER A 433 -36.43 7.37 -31.92
C SER A 433 -36.50 7.60 -30.41
N LEU A 434 -35.40 7.33 -29.69
CA LEU A 434 -35.28 7.51 -28.25
C LEU A 434 -34.58 8.83 -27.87
N ARG A 435 -34.31 9.71 -28.85
CA ARG A 435 -33.69 11.00 -28.58
C ARG A 435 -34.58 11.86 -27.70
N GLY A 436 -34.01 12.40 -26.62
CA GLY A 436 -34.74 13.20 -25.64
C GLY A 436 -35.65 12.40 -24.69
N ILE A 437 -35.71 11.08 -24.82
CA ILE A 437 -36.44 10.21 -23.89
C ILE A 437 -35.46 9.75 -22.79
N PRO A 438 -35.74 10.03 -21.51
CA PRO A 438 -34.92 9.54 -20.42
C PRO A 438 -35.11 8.03 -20.21
N ILE A 439 -34.01 7.29 -20.25
CA ILE A 439 -34.01 5.83 -20.11
C ILE A 439 -33.46 5.47 -18.73
N PRO A 440 -34.29 5.02 -17.77
CA PRO A 440 -33.83 4.61 -16.46
C PRO A 440 -33.14 3.24 -16.54
N LEU A 441 -31.93 3.19 -16.01
CA LEU A 441 -31.04 2.05 -15.92
C LEU A 441 -30.76 1.75 -14.45
N GLN A 442 -30.83 0.48 -14.08
CA GLN A 442 -30.42 0.00 -12.77
C GLN A 442 -29.17 -0.85 -12.91
N VAL A 443 -28.14 -0.56 -12.12
CA VAL A 443 -26.89 -1.32 -12.07
C VAL A 443 -26.73 -1.87 -10.66
N THR A 444 -26.53 -3.17 -10.52
CA THR A 444 -26.40 -3.83 -9.20
C THR A 444 -25.43 -4.99 -9.24
N GLY A 445 -24.69 -5.22 -8.17
CA GLY A 445 -23.85 -6.41 -8.01
C GLY A 445 -22.41 -6.07 -7.63
N PRO A 446 -21.50 -7.04 -7.73
CA PRO A 446 -20.07 -6.84 -7.49
C PRO A 446 -19.46 -5.83 -8.48
N TRP A 447 -18.41 -5.12 -8.07
CA TRP A 447 -17.69 -4.19 -8.97
C TRP A 447 -17.10 -4.87 -10.19
N GLY A 448 -16.59 -6.10 -10.04
CA GLY A 448 -15.98 -6.88 -11.12
C GLY A 448 -16.96 -7.62 -12.04
N ASP A 449 -18.27 -7.61 -11.76
CA ASP A 449 -19.30 -8.18 -12.65
C ASP A 449 -20.70 -7.60 -12.33
N PRO A 450 -20.95 -6.32 -12.65
CA PRO A 450 -22.22 -5.69 -12.33
C PRO A 450 -23.33 -6.10 -13.31
N SER A 451 -24.52 -6.39 -12.78
CA SER A 451 -25.72 -6.66 -13.58
C SER A 451 -26.43 -5.36 -13.95
N ILE A 452 -26.83 -5.24 -15.22
CA ILE A 452 -27.48 -4.04 -15.77
C ILE A 452 -28.88 -4.38 -16.26
N ARG A 453 -29.87 -3.57 -15.87
CA ARG A 453 -31.27 -3.71 -16.27
C ARG A 453 -31.84 -2.37 -16.71
N VAL A 454 -32.59 -2.37 -17.81
CA VAL A 454 -33.36 -1.21 -18.28
C VAL A 454 -34.77 -1.29 -17.70
N ASN A 455 -35.22 -0.24 -17.00
CA ASN A 455 -36.59 -0.18 -16.48
C ASN A 455 -37.52 0.41 -17.54
N ILE A 456 -37.96 -0.46 -18.44
CA ILE A 456 -38.80 -0.07 -19.57
C ILE A 456 -40.17 0.46 -19.11
N ALA A 457 -40.75 -0.10 -18.04
CA ALA A 457 -42.06 0.32 -17.55
C ALA A 457 -42.09 1.82 -17.24
N LYS A 458 -41.00 2.35 -16.64
CA LYS A 458 -40.83 3.78 -16.38
C LYS A 458 -40.63 4.61 -17.65
N VAL A 459 -40.00 4.07 -18.69
CA VAL A 459 -39.88 4.76 -20.00
C VAL A 459 -41.28 5.01 -20.58
N ILE A 460 -42.14 3.99 -20.58
CA ILE A 460 -43.51 4.09 -21.12
C ILE A 460 -44.36 5.05 -20.29
N GLU A 461 -44.22 5.04 -18.96
CA GLU A 461 -44.92 5.94 -18.05
C GLU A 461 -44.52 7.41 -18.22
N GLN A 462 -43.22 7.68 -18.48
CA GLN A 462 -42.68 9.03 -18.62
C GLN A 462 -42.78 9.60 -20.03
N THR A 463 -42.96 8.76 -21.04
CA THR A 463 -43.09 9.21 -22.43
C THR A 463 -44.54 9.66 -22.69
N GLN A 464 -44.75 10.97 -22.88
CA GLN A 464 -46.05 11.55 -23.27
C GLN A 464 -46.45 11.27 -24.74
N SER A 465 -45.71 10.41 -25.45
CA SER A 465 -45.95 10.18 -26.87
C SER A 465 -47.18 9.28 -27.08
N GLU A 466 -48.31 9.90 -27.43
CA GLU A 466 -49.50 9.22 -28.00
C GLU A 466 -49.16 8.09 -28.98
N PRO A 467 -48.23 8.24 -29.95
CA PRO A 467 -47.98 7.18 -30.93
C PRO A 467 -47.36 5.89 -30.36
N ILE A 468 -46.71 5.92 -29.18
CA ILE A 468 -46.23 4.70 -28.52
C ILE A 468 -47.35 4.07 -27.68
N ARG A 469 -48.18 4.91 -27.04
CA ARG A 469 -49.35 4.47 -26.27
C ARG A 469 -50.39 3.78 -27.16
N GLU A 470 -50.74 4.40 -28.29
CA GLU A 470 -51.70 3.86 -29.27
C GLU A 470 -51.23 2.53 -29.86
N ARG A 471 -49.93 2.39 -30.11
CA ARG A 471 -49.35 1.18 -30.73
C ARG A 471 -49.35 -0.02 -29.78
N ILE A 472 -49.12 0.23 -28.49
CA ILE A 472 -49.23 -0.79 -27.43
C ILE A 472 -50.70 -1.13 -27.18
N GLU A 473 -51.61 -0.15 -27.15
CA GLU A 473 -53.05 -0.43 -27.03
C GLU A 473 -53.59 -1.25 -28.21
N GLN A 474 -53.09 -0.99 -29.43
CA GLN A 474 -53.40 -1.83 -30.60
C GLN A 474 -52.90 -3.26 -30.44
N GLU A 475 -51.66 -3.49 -30.03
CA GLU A 475 -51.12 -4.85 -29.83
C GLU A 475 -51.85 -5.60 -28.70
N VAL A 476 -52.18 -4.91 -27.60
CA VAL A 476 -52.95 -5.51 -26.50
C VAL A 476 -54.36 -5.90 -26.96
N ASN A 477 -55.01 -5.06 -27.78
CA ASN A 477 -56.31 -5.37 -28.36
C ASN A 477 -56.24 -6.52 -29.37
N GLU A 478 -55.24 -6.56 -30.26
CA GLU A 478 -55.04 -7.67 -31.21
C GLU A 478 -54.77 -9.00 -30.50
N LEU A 479 -53.99 -8.99 -29.41
CA LEU A 479 -53.76 -10.17 -28.58
C LEU A 479 -55.04 -10.62 -27.88
N ARG A 480 -55.83 -9.68 -27.37
CA ARG A 480 -57.12 -9.97 -26.75
C ARG A 480 -58.10 -10.58 -27.75
N ASP A 481 -58.18 -10.04 -28.96
CA ASP A 481 -59.03 -10.57 -30.04
C ASP A 481 -58.57 -11.97 -30.49
N ARG A 482 -57.25 -12.22 -30.58
CA ARG A 482 -56.72 -13.56 -30.87
C ARG A 482 -57.02 -14.57 -29.76
N ILE A 483 -57.00 -14.15 -28.50
CA ILE A 483 -57.33 -15.01 -27.36
C ILE A 483 -58.85 -15.26 -27.34
N GLU A 484 -59.69 -14.25 -27.53
CA GLU A 484 -61.15 -14.42 -27.63
C GLU A 484 -61.56 -15.31 -28.82
N GLY A 485 -60.84 -15.23 -29.94
CA GLY A 485 -61.02 -16.11 -31.09
C GLY A 485 -60.65 -17.58 -30.83
N LEU A 486 -59.70 -17.86 -29.94
CA LEU A 486 -59.31 -19.22 -29.55
C LEU A 486 -60.30 -19.88 -28.57
N PHE A 487 -61.17 -19.11 -27.92
CA PHE A 487 -62.20 -19.62 -27.00
C PHE A 487 -63.60 -19.71 -27.63
N ASN A 488 -63.76 -19.31 -28.91
CA ASN A 488 -65.04 -19.26 -29.62
C ASN A 488 -65.11 -20.22 -30.84
N GLU A 489 -64.22 -21.22 -30.93
CA GLU A 489 -64.37 -22.37 -31.85
C GLU A 489 -64.90 -23.63 -31.15
#